data_AF-A0A819SKX6-F1
#
_entry.id   AF-A0A819SKX6-F1
#
_cell.length_a   1.000
_cell.length_b   1.000
_cell.length_c   1.000
_cell.angle_alpha   90.00
_cell.angle_beta   90.00
_cell.angle_gamma   90.00
#
_symmetry.space_group_name_H-M   'P 1'
#
loop_
_entity.id
_entity.type
_entity.pdbx_description
1 polymer ?
#
loop_
_entity_poly.entity_id
_entity_poly.type
_entity_poly.pdbx_seq_one_letter_code
_entity_poly.pdbx_strand_id
1 'polypeptide(L)'
;MLKIREWSTDRRQLVIKHHSDGDSIRTIAKKVDLCCSTVHYIIKKWSQTGSVINRLGRGRKRHRTGRVDRIIHRKMISNRRKAASDVATELKTECGISITPQTVRNRMHEAG
;
A
#
# COMPACT_ATOMS: atom_id res chain seq x y z
N MET A 1 13.87 -1.93 0.31
CA MET A 1 14.54 -0.64 0.05
C MET A 1 13.56 0.48 0.36
N LEU A 2 13.78 1.23 1.43
CA LEU A 2 12.96 2.41 1.74
C LEU A 2 13.39 3.55 0.81
N LYS A 3 12.43 4.33 0.31
CA LYS A 3 12.73 5.46 -0.56
C LYS A 3 13.34 6.58 0.28
N ILE A 4 14.61 6.89 0.05
CA ILE A 4 15.44 7.71 0.95
C ILE A 4 15.09 9.20 0.85
N ARG A 5 14.75 9.71 -0.35
CA ARG A 5 14.37 11.12 -0.54
C ARG A 5 13.44 11.30 -1.73
N GLU A 6 12.53 12.25 -1.59
CA GLU A 6 11.52 12.61 -2.58
C GLU A 6 11.61 14.10 -2.91
N TRP A 7 11.49 14.46 -4.19
CA TRP A 7 11.26 15.87 -4.57
C TRP A 7 9.91 16.35 -4.04
N SER A 8 9.83 17.62 -3.64
CA SER A 8 8.58 18.24 -3.18
C SER A 8 7.47 18.14 -4.23
N THR A 9 6.22 18.11 -3.78
CA THR A 9 5.05 18.09 -4.66
C THR A 9 5.05 19.29 -5.60
N ASP A 10 5.40 20.48 -5.09
CA ASP A 10 5.44 21.73 -5.85
C ASP A 10 6.42 21.65 -7.03
N ARG A 11 7.62 21.09 -6.82
CA ARG A 11 8.61 20.90 -7.89
C ARG A 11 8.10 19.95 -8.98
N ARG A 12 7.42 18.88 -8.60
CA ARG A 12 6.83 17.93 -9.57
C ARG A 12 5.68 18.55 -10.34
N GLN A 13 4.88 19.39 -9.68
CA GLN A 13 3.76 20.08 -10.30
C GLN A 13 4.24 21.15 -11.29
N LEU A 14 5.35 21.84 -10.97
CA LEU A 14 6.02 22.75 -11.88
C LEU A 14 6.53 22.04 -13.14
N VAL A 15 7.13 20.85 -13.00
CA VAL A 15 7.53 20.01 -14.15
C VAL A 15 6.35 19.68 -15.06
N ILE A 16 5.20 19.32 -14.48
CA ILE A 16 4.00 18.97 -15.26
C ILE A 16 3.39 20.19 -15.94
N LYS A 17 3.38 21.35 -15.26
CA LYS A 17 2.94 22.60 -15.87
C LYS A 17 3.74 22.92 -17.14
N HIS A 18 5.07 22.93 -17.05
CA HIS A 18 5.92 23.17 -18.21
C HIS A 18 5.77 22.11 -19.31
N HIS A 19 5.53 20.84 -18.93
CA HIS A 19 5.26 19.80 -19.91
C HIS A 19 3.95 20.06 -20.67
N SER A 20 2.88 20.48 -19.97
CA SER A 20 1.61 20.87 -20.58
C SER A 20 1.75 22.11 -21.48
N ASP A 21 2.67 23.02 -21.14
CA ASP A 21 3.00 24.19 -21.96
C ASP A 21 3.83 23.83 -23.22
N GLY A 22 4.21 22.55 -23.40
CA GLY A 22 4.93 22.06 -24.58
C GLY A 22 6.47 22.14 -24.50
N ASP A 23 7.03 22.45 -23.33
CA ASP A 23 8.49 22.51 -23.16
C ASP A 23 9.15 21.13 -23.33
N SER A 24 10.35 21.12 -23.94
CA SER A 24 11.16 19.90 -24.02
C SER A 24 11.69 19.48 -22.64
N ILE A 25 11.92 18.18 -22.42
CA ILE A 25 12.47 17.63 -21.17
C ILE A 25 13.76 18.36 -20.74
N ARG A 26 14.64 18.69 -21.70
CA ARG A 26 15.90 19.38 -21.43
C ARG A 26 15.69 20.83 -21.00
N THR A 27 14.69 21.50 -21.58
CA THR A 27 14.30 22.86 -21.20
C THR A 27 13.71 22.86 -19.79
N ILE A 28 12.83 21.92 -19.47
CA ILE A 28 12.21 21.78 -18.15
C ILE A 28 13.26 21.50 -17.08
N ALA A 29 14.20 20.60 -17.35
CA ALA A 29 15.30 20.26 -16.46
C ALA A 29 16.12 21.50 -16.05
N LYS A 30 16.42 22.38 -17.01
CA LYS A 30 17.11 23.65 -16.75
C LYS A 30 16.26 24.63 -15.95
N LYS A 31 14.96 24.75 -16.24
CA LYS A 31 14.05 25.68 -15.55
C LYS A 31 13.79 25.29 -14.09
N VAL A 32 13.65 24.00 -13.80
CA VAL A 32 13.27 23.48 -12.47
C VAL A 32 14.49 23.05 -11.63
N ASP A 33 15.69 23.14 -12.22
CA ASP A 33 16.95 22.68 -11.62
C ASP A 33 16.87 21.20 -11.20
N LEU A 34 16.49 20.34 -12.14
CA LEU A 34 16.39 18.89 -11.96
C LEU A 34 17.14 18.16 -13.07
N CYS A 35 17.64 16.97 -12.77
CA CYS A 35 18.23 16.13 -13.81
C CYS A 35 17.16 15.65 -14.82
N CYS A 36 17.56 15.52 -16.09
CA CYS A 36 16.65 15.14 -17.18
C CYS A 36 15.95 13.80 -16.93
N SER A 37 16.63 12.83 -16.29
CA SER A 37 16.04 11.55 -15.92
C SER A 37 14.91 11.71 -14.90
N THR A 38 15.08 12.58 -13.90
CA THR A 38 14.02 12.90 -12.92
C THR A 38 12.81 13.50 -13.61
N VAL A 39 13.01 14.49 -14.49
CA VAL A 39 11.93 15.12 -15.27
C VAL A 39 11.20 14.07 -16.10
N HIS A 40 11.94 13.22 -16.82
CA HIS A 40 11.37 12.12 -17.60
C HIS A 40 10.51 11.18 -16.73
N TYR A 41 11.03 10.75 -15.57
CA TYR A 41 10.28 9.87 -14.67
C TYR A 41 9.04 10.53 -14.06
N ILE A 42 9.08 11.84 -13.76
CA ILE A 42 7.91 12.59 -13.30
C ILE A 42 6.83 12.60 -14.39
N ILE A 43 7.20 12.95 -15.62
CA ILE A 43 6.28 12.99 -16.77
C ILE A 43 5.71 11.60 -17.05
N LYS A 44 6.56 10.57 -17.11
CA LYS A 44 6.14 9.18 -17.33
C LYS A 44 5.16 8.71 -16.26
N LYS A 45 5.43 9.00 -14.99
CA LYS A 45 4.53 8.66 -13.88
C LYS A 45 3.18 9.38 -14.03
N TRP A 46 3.21 10.68 -14.32
CA TRP A 46 2.00 11.47 -14.51
C TRP A 46 1.16 10.97 -15.69
N SER A 47 1.78 10.65 -16.82
CA SER A 47 1.10 10.05 -17.98
C SER A 47 0.41 8.73 -17.64
N GLN A 48 1.00 7.90 -16.76
CA GLN A 48 0.42 6.62 -16.34
C GLN A 48 -0.66 6.74 -15.26
N THR A 49 -0.54 7.71 -14.35
CA THR A 49 -1.39 7.77 -13.15
C THR A 49 -2.29 8.99 -13.05
N GLY A 50 -2.10 10.00 -13.91
CA GLY A 50 -2.82 11.28 -13.91
C GLY A 50 -2.54 12.16 -12.68
N SER A 51 -1.63 11.75 -11.80
CA SER A 51 -1.45 12.38 -10.48
C SER A 51 0.03 12.61 -10.16
N VAL A 52 0.30 13.78 -9.60
CA VAL A 52 1.60 14.20 -9.07
C VAL A 52 1.86 13.61 -7.67
N ILE A 53 0.77 13.32 -6.97
CA ILE A 53 0.77 12.83 -5.60
C ILE A 53 1.33 11.40 -5.60
N ASN A 54 2.07 11.06 -4.55
CA ASN A 54 2.54 9.70 -4.42
C ASN A 54 1.42 8.76 -4.01
N ARG A 55 1.40 7.56 -4.59
CA ARG A 55 0.48 6.53 -4.11
C ARG A 55 0.91 6.12 -2.71
N LEU A 56 -0.04 6.10 -1.79
CA LEU A 56 0.17 5.49 -0.49
C LEU A 56 0.65 4.05 -0.69
N GLY A 57 1.64 3.65 0.10
CA GLY A 57 2.10 2.26 0.10
C GLY A 57 0.94 1.36 0.48
N ARG A 58 0.71 0.29 -0.30
CA ARG A 58 -0.36 -0.69 -0.06
C ARG A 58 -0.11 -1.65 1.13
N GLY A 59 0.98 -1.44 1.87
CA GLY A 59 1.44 -2.36 2.92
C GLY A 59 1.81 -3.76 2.41
N ARG A 60 2.05 -4.68 3.34
CA ARG A 60 2.29 -6.10 3.03
C ARG A 60 0.97 -6.76 2.63
N LYS A 61 0.95 -7.44 1.48
CA LYS A 61 -0.22 -8.24 1.07
C LYS A 61 -0.54 -9.29 2.13
N ARG A 62 -1.81 -9.38 2.52
CA ARG A 62 -2.29 -10.41 3.45
C ARG A 62 -2.33 -11.76 2.73
N HIS A 63 -1.87 -12.81 3.40
CA HIS A 63 -1.91 -14.18 2.87
C HIS A 63 -3.33 -14.76 2.83
N ARG A 64 -4.26 -14.27 3.65
CA ARG A 64 -5.61 -14.82 3.82
C ARG A 64 -6.70 -13.84 3.40
N THR A 65 -7.78 -14.40 2.88
CA THR A 65 -8.96 -13.71 2.34
C THR A 65 -9.83 -13.14 3.46
N GLY A 66 -10.56 -12.05 3.19
CA GLY A 66 -11.52 -11.45 4.15
C GLY A 66 -12.66 -12.39 4.59
N ARG A 67 -12.84 -13.55 3.95
CA ARG A 67 -13.73 -14.61 4.45
C ARG A 67 -13.18 -15.27 5.71
N VAL A 68 -11.88 -15.55 5.76
CA VAL A 68 -11.22 -16.18 6.92
C VAL A 68 -11.29 -15.24 8.12
N ASP A 69 -11.01 -13.96 7.92
CA ASP A 69 -11.08 -12.94 8.95
C ASP A 69 -12.50 -12.85 9.55
N ARG A 70 -13.55 -12.95 8.73
CA ARG A 70 -14.96 -13.01 9.19
C ARG A 70 -15.30 -14.29 9.97
N ILE A 71 -14.66 -15.41 9.68
CA ILE A 71 -14.87 -16.66 10.43
C ILE A 71 -14.17 -16.56 11.79
N ILE A 72 -12.92 -16.06 11.81
CA ILE A 72 -12.18 -15.76 13.04
C ILE A 72 -13.02 -14.87 13.96
N HIS A 73 -13.55 -13.77 13.43
CA HIS A 73 -14.33 -12.81 14.20
C HIS A 73 -15.61 -13.44 14.78
N ARG A 74 -16.35 -14.21 13.97
CA ARG A 74 -17.58 -14.91 14.43
C ARG A 74 -17.30 -15.93 15.53
N LYS A 75 -16.26 -16.76 15.37
CA LYS A 75 -15.88 -17.77 16.38
C LYS A 75 -15.51 -17.12 17.72
N MET A 76 -14.79 -15.99 17.68
CA MET A 76 -14.40 -15.25 18.88
C MET A 76 -15.58 -14.51 19.53
N ILE A 77 -16.50 -13.94 18.75
CA ILE A 77 -17.73 -13.34 19.32
C ILE A 77 -18.59 -14.40 20.01
N SER A 78 -18.72 -15.58 19.39
CA SER A 78 -19.50 -16.69 19.94
C SER A 78 -18.94 -17.20 21.26
N ASN A 79 -17.62 -17.12 21.47
CA ASN A 79 -16.99 -17.47 22.74
C ASN A 79 -15.78 -16.56 23.00
N ARG A 80 -16.00 -15.44 23.71
CA ARG A 80 -14.97 -14.41 23.95
C ARG A 80 -13.79 -14.88 24.81
N ARG A 81 -13.95 -15.95 25.60
CA ARG A 81 -12.88 -16.49 26.47
C ARG A 81 -12.00 -17.51 25.76
N LYS A 82 -12.31 -17.84 24.50
CA LYS A 82 -11.61 -18.86 23.73
C LYS A 82 -10.20 -18.41 23.38
N ALA A 83 -9.23 -19.32 23.50
CA ALA A 83 -7.85 -18.99 23.16
C ALA A 83 -7.66 -18.91 21.64
N ALA A 84 -6.75 -18.03 21.21
CA ALA A 84 -6.40 -17.88 19.80
C ALA A 84 -5.81 -19.18 19.18
N SER A 85 -5.18 -20.02 20.00
CA SER A 85 -4.71 -21.36 19.61
C SER A 85 -5.86 -22.27 19.20
N ASP A 86 -6.95 -22.26 19.97
CA ASP A 86 -8.09 -23.15 19.74
C ASP A 86 -8.81 -22.76 18.46
N VAL A 87 -8.97 -21.45 18.22
CA VAL A 87 -9.54 -20.93 16.97
C VAL A 87 -8.67 -21.29 15.76
N ALA A 88 -7.34 -21.26 15.90
CA ALA A 88 -6.45 -21.68 14.83
C ALA A 88 -6.59 -23.18 14.52
N THR A 89 -6.74 -24.02 15.56
CA THR A 89 -6.99 -25.46 15.41
C THR A 89 -8.33 -25.73 14.73
N GLU A 90 -9.39 -25.03 15.14
CA GLU A 90 -10.72 -25.16 14.51
C GLU A 90 -10.75 -24.73 13.05
N LEU A 91 -10.04 -23.65 12.72
CA LEU A 91 -9.92 -23.21 11.33
C LEU A 91 -9.15 -24.22 10.48
N LYS A 92 -8.21 -24.94 11.08
CA LYS A 92 -7.50 -26.03 10.43
C LYS A 92 -8.41 -27.23 10.21
N THR A 93 -9.22 -27.62 11.20
CA THR A 93 -10.09 -28.80 11.11
C THR A 93 -11.32 -28.57 10.23
N GLU A 94 -12.03 -27.45 10.41
CA GLU A 94 -13.30 -27.18 9.71
C GLU A 94 -13.09 -26.64 8.29
N CYS A 95 -12.07 -25.80 8.10
CA CYS A 95 -11.86 -25.08 6.84
C CYS A 95 -10.61 -25.54 6.08
N GLY A 96 -9.78 -26.43 6.66
CA GLY A 96 -8.48 -26.81 6.09
C GLY A 96 -7.44 -25.69 6.10
N ILE A 97 -7.67 -24.61 6.86
CA ILE A 97 -6.85 -23.40 6.80
C ILE A 97 -5.87 -23.37 7.97
N SER A 98 -4.59 -23.65 7.69
CA SER A 98 -3.54 -23.50 8.69
C SER A 98 -3.17 -22.02 8.91
N ILE A 99 -3.37 -21.51 10.12
CA ILE A 99 -2.93 -20.18 10.53
C ILE A 99 -2.20 -20.26 11.87
N THR A 100 -1.29 -19.32 12.09
CA THR A 100 -0.65 -19.20 13.40
C THR A 100 -1.59 -18.53 14.39
N PRO A 101 -1.52 -18.86 15.69
CA PRO A 101 -2.29 -18.17 16.73
C PRO A 101 -2.03 -16.65 16.72
N GLN A 102 -0.82 -16.22 16.36
CA GLN A 102 -0.51 -14.79 16.23
C GLN A 102 -1.30 -14.11 15.11
N THR A 103 -1.58 -14.82 14.01
CA THR A 103 -2.43 -14.29 12.94
C THR A 103 -3.83 -14.02 13.48
N VAL A 104 -4.39 -14.93 14.27
CA VAL A 104 -5.71 -14.78 14.92
C VAL A 104 -5.72 -13.55 15.83
N ARG A 105 -4.70 -13.38 16.69
CA ARG A 105 -4.58 -12.20 17.58
C ARG A 105 -4.48 -10.89 16.79
N ASN A 106 -3.64 -10.86 15.76
CA ASN A 106 -3.52 -9.66 14.91
C ASN A 106 -4.87 -9.31 14.27
N ARG A 107 -5.65 -10.31 13.83
CA ARG A 107 -6.99 -10.06 13.26
C ARG A 107 -8.00 -9.58 14.29
N MET A 108 -7.87 -10.06 15.52
CA MET A 108 -8.68 -9.57 16.63
C MET A 108 -8.36 -8.10 16.92
N HIS A 109 -7.08 -7.74 17.05
CA HIS A 109 -6.67 -6.35 17.25
C HIS A 109 -7.08 -5.42 16.11
N GLU A 110 -7.10 -5.91 14.87
CA GLU A 110 -7.58 -5.15 13.72
C GLU A 110 -9.10 -4.92 13.74
N ALA A 111 -9.88 -5.75 14.46
CA ALA A 111 -11.33 -5.73 14.46
C ALA A 111 -11.97 -4.85 15.55
N GLY A 112 -11.18 -4.37 16.53
CA GLY A 112 -11.64 -3.58 17.67
C GLY A 112 -11.29 -4.24 19.00
#